data_AF-A0A1J3FMW6-F1
#
_entry.id   AF-A0A1J3FMW6-F1
#
_cell.length_a   1.000
_cell.length_b   1.000
_cell.length_c   1.000
_cell.angle_alpha   90.00
_cell.angle_beta   90.00
_cell.angle_gamma   90.00
#
_symmetry.space_group_name_H-M   'P 1'
#
loop_
_entity.id
_entity.type
_entity.pdbx_description
1 polymer ?
#
loop_
_entity_poly.entity_id
_entity_poly.type
_entity_poly.pdbx_seq_one_letter_code
_entity_poly.pdbx_strand_id
1 'polypeptide(L)'
;RARSFYSNWILDPIIYGKYPKEMVNILGPALPRFSRKEVENLKKSSLDFIGINHYTSHFIQDCLFSTCNAEDDGASKAQGFALKLDRKDGVSIGELTDVYWQHIHPEGFQKMLSYLKNRYRNIPMFITENGFGDLQKPETTVKEL
;
A
#
# COMPACT_ATOMS: atom_id res chain seq x y z
N ARG A 1 0.47 -0.81 -10.98
CA ARG A 1 1.90 -0.64 -10.63
C ARG A 1 2.12 -0.27 -9.17
N ALA A 2 1.73 0.91 -8.67
CA ALA A 2 1.97 1.31 -7.26
C ALA A 2 1.57 0.24 -6.23
N ARG A 3 0.34 -0.29 -6.32
CA ARG A 3 -0.15 -1.38 -5.45
C ARG A 3 0.68 -2.66 -5.55
N SER A 4 1.28 -2.93 -6.72
CA SER A 4 2.18 -4.07 -6.93
C SER A 4 3.44 -3.96 -6.07
N PHE A 5 3.93 -2.74 -5.86
CA PHE A 5 5.11 -2.42 -5.04
C PHE A 5 4.74 -2.03 -3.59
N TYR A 6 3.50 -2.28 -3.16
CA TYR A 6 3.04 -2.00 -1.80
C TYR A 6 2.41 -3.25 -1.18
N SER A 7 1.13 -3.51 -1.41
CA SER A 7 0.43 -4.66 -0.81
C SER A 7 0.51 -5.93 -1.65
N ASN A 8 0.41 -5.84 -2.98
CA ASN A 8 0.29 -7.04 -3.81
C ASN A 8 1.61 -7.83 -3.87
N TRP A 9 2.77 -7.19 -3.64
CA TRP A 9 4.06 -7.87 -3.52
C TRP A 9 3.93 -9.08 -2.59
N ILE A 10 3.27 -8.91 -1.45
CA ILE A 10 3.18 -9.91 -0.39
C ILE A 10 2.00 -10.85 -0.63
N LEU A 11 0.85 -10.28 -0.99
CA LEU A 11 -0.38 -11.06 -1.14
C LEU A 11 -0.38 -11.94 -2.40
N ASP A 12 0.20 -11.49 -3.52
CA ASP A 12 0.20 -12.30 -4.75
C ASP A 12 1.05 -13.58 -4.62
N PRO A 13 2.26 -13.58 -4.01
CA PRO A 13 2.98 -14.82 -3.72
C PRO A 13 2.20 -15.78 -2.83
N ILE A 14 1.56 -15.30 -1.77
CA ILE A 14 0.82 -16.15 -0.83
C ILE A 14 -0.41 -16.76 -1.53
N ILE A 15 -1.17 -15.95 -2.26
CA ILE A 15 -2.48 -16.37 -2.80
C ILE A 15 -2.35 -17.02 -4.19
N TYR A 16 -1.39 -16.57 -5.00
CA TYR A 16 -1.23 -16.98 -6.40
C TYR A 16 0.11 -17.66 -6.71
N GLY A 17 1.02 -17.75 -5.74
CA GLY A 17 2.32 -18.41 -5.91
C GLY A 17 3.29 -17.67 -6.84
N LYS A 18 3.07 -16.37 -7.10
CA LYS A 18 3.90 -15.57 -8.00
C LYS A 18 3.88 -14.09 -7.64
N TYR A 19 4.96 -13.39 -7.93
CA TYR A 19 5.00 -11.93 -7.83
C TYR A 19 4.05 -11.25 -8.83
N PRO A 20 3.61 -10.01 -8.56
CA PRO A 20 2.89 -9.19 -9.52
C PRO A 20 3.68 -9.01 -10.83
N LYS A 21 2.97 -9.04 -11.97
CA LYS A 21 3.60 -8.90 -13.31
C LYS A 21 4.38 -7.60 -13.45
N GLU A 22 3.88 -6.49 -12.89
CA GLU A 22 4.55 -5.20 -12.96
C GLU A 22 5.89 -5.22 -12.22
N MET A 23 5.97 -5.89 -11.07
CA MET A 23 7.24 -6.04 -10.34
C MET A 23 8.25 -6.85 -11.15
N VAL A 24 7.82 -7.99 -11.70
CA VAL A 24 8.69 -8.85 -12.54
C VAL A 24 9.24 -8.07 -13.72
N ASN A 25 8.40 -7.28 -14.40
CA ASN A 25 8.80 -6.50 -15.57
C ASN A 25 9.79 -5.37 -15.23
N ILE A 26 9.60 -4.69 -14.09
CA ILE A 26 10.43 -3.53 -13.73
C ILE A 26 11.74 -3.96 -13.07
N LEU A 27 11.69 -4.89 -12.11
CA LEU A 27 12.86 -5.31 -11.35
C LEU A 27 13.71 -6.33 -12.13
N GLY A 28 13.08 -7.15 -12.98
CA GLY A 28 13.78 -8.11 -13.83
C GLY A 28 14.68 -9.04 -13.00
N PRO A 29 15.97 -9.19 -13.34
CA PRO A 29 16.91 -10.05 -12.60
C PRO A 29 17.13 -9.66 -11.14
N ALA A 30 16.84 -8.42 -10.73
CA ALA A 30 16.98 -7.99 -9.35
C ALA A 30 15.89 -8.56 -8.43
N LEU A 31 14.78 -9.07 -8.98
CA LEU A 31 13.73 -9.73 -8.22
C LEU A 31 14.07 -11.20 -8.02
N PRO A 32 14.22 -11.68 -6.76
CA PRO A 32 14.46 -13.09 -6.50
C PRO A 32 13.36 -13.98 -7.10
N ARG A 33 13.73 -15.20 -7.49
CA ARG A 33 12.78 -16.18 -8.01
C ARG A 33 12.53 -17.23 -6.94
N PHE A 34 11.25 -17.55 -6.72
CA PHE A 34 10.89 -18.70 -5.92
C PHE A 34 11.36 -19.98 -6.61
N SER A 35 12.01 -20.85 -5.85
CA SER A 35 12.26 -22.24 -6.23
C SER A 35 10.93 -22.99 -6.38
N ARG A 36 10.96 -24.12 -7.10
CA ARG A 36 9.77 -24.98 -7.24
C ARG A 36 9.20 -25.41 -5.89
N LYS A 37 10.07 -25.74 -4.92
CA LYS A 37 9.68 -26.15 -3.58
C LYS A 37 8.97 -25.04 -2.81
N GLU A 38 9.44 -23.79 -2.91
CA GLU A 38 8.78 -22.65 -2.26
C GLU A 38 7.40 -22.38 -2.88
N VAL A 39 7.29 -22.42 -4.21
CA VAL A 39 5.99 -22.28 -4.89
C VAL A 39 5.02 -23.40 -4.48
N GLU A 40 5.48 -24.64 -4.36
CA GLU A 40 4.66 -25.75 -3.88
C GLU A 40 4.21 -25.56 -2.42
N ASN A 41 5.10 -25.08 -1.55
CA ASN A 41 4.75 -24.79 -0.16
C ASN A 41 3.69 -23.68 -0.06
N LEU A 42 3.85 -22.59 -0.82
CA LEU A 42 2.87 -21.51 -0.88
C LEU A 42 1.50 -22.00 -1.39
N LYS A 43 1.48 -22.83 -2.43
CA LYS A 43 0.25 -23.43 -2.97
C LYS A 43 -0.44 -24.39 -2.00
N LYS A 44 0.32 -25.04 -1.11
CA LYS A 44 -0.22 -25.93 -0.07
C LYS A 44 -0.72 -25.16 1.15
N SER A 45 -0.26 -23.93 1.37
CA SER A 45 -0.74 -23.09 2.45
C SER A 45 -2.15 -22.56 2.12
N SER A 46 -3.07 -22.68 3.07
CA SER A 46 -4.34 -21.96 3.05
C SER A 46 -4.19 -20.68 3.85
N LEU A 47 -4.59 -19.55 3.27
CA LEU A 47 -4.66 -18.29 4.00
C LEU A 47 -6.04 -18.19 4.68
N ASP A 48 -6.06 -18.11 6.00
CA ASP A 48 -7.30 -18.05 6.78
C ASP A 48 -7.94 -16.65 6.74
N PHE A 49 -7.10 -15.60 6.82
CA PHE A 49 -7.54 -14.21 6.76
C PHE A 49 -6.41 -13.27 6.32
N ILE A 50 -6.78 -12.02 5.99
CA ILE A 50 -5.87 -10.92 5.68
C ILE A 50 -6.03 -9.83 6.75
N GLY A 51 -4.94 -9.47 7.43
CA GLY A 51 -4.88 -8.28 8.30
C GLY A 51 -4.62 -7.02 7.48
N ILE A 52 -5.36 -5.95 7.76
CA ILE A 52 -5.30 -4.67 7.03
C ILE A 52 -4.93 -3.54 7.98
N ASN A 53 -3.79 -2.91 7.68
CA ASN A 53 -3.36 -1.66 8.30
C ASN A 53 -3.54 -0.54 7.28
N HIS A 54 -4.36 0.46 7.60
CA HIS A 54 -4.59 1.60 6.70
C HIS A 54 -4.72 2.90 7.47
N TYR A 55 -3.93 3.89 7.06
CA TYR A 55 -3.81 5.18 7.76
C TYR A 55 -3.98 6.40 6.86
N THR A 56 -3.63 6.28 5.57
CA THR A 56 -3.62 7.40 4.63
C THR A 56 -3.72 6.89 3.19
N SER A 57 -3.94 7.81 2.26
CA SER A 57 -3.90 7.57 0.81
C SER A 57 -2.91 8.51 0.14
N HIS A 58 -2.50 8.17 -1.09
CA HIS A 58 -1.65 9.04 -1.90
C HIS A 58 -2.21 9.16 -3.32
N PHE A 59 -2.04 10.33 -3.93
CA PHE A 59 -2.02 10.42 -5.38
C PHE A 59 -0.77 9.74 -5.91
N ILE A 60 -0.86 9.20 -7.13
CA ILE A 60 0.26 8.51 -7.76
C ILE A 60 0.58 9.19 -9.08
N GLN A 61 1.83 9.61 -9.25
CA GLN A 61 2.39 10.08 -10.50
C GLN A 61 3.26 9.01 -11.15
N ASP A 62 3.17 8.88 -12.47
CA ASP A 62 4.03 7.99 -13.24
C ASP A 62 5.44 8.57 -13.34
N CYS A 63 6.46 7.83 -12.91
CA CYS A 63 7.87 8.20 -13.09
C CYS A 63 8.61 7.22 -14.00
N LEU A 64 7.86 6.37 -14.72
CA LEU A 64 8.47 5.39 -15.63
C LEU A 64 8.77 6.06 -16.97
N PHE A 65 7.92 7.00 -17.38
CA PHE A 65 8.05 7.76 -18.62
C PHE A 65 8.06 9.27 -18.40
N SER A 66 8.17 9.72 -17.15
CA SER A 66 8.25 11.15 -16.80
C SER A 66 9.44 11.44 -15.89
N THR A 67 9.85 12.71 -15.86
CA THR A 67 10.95 13.17 -15.03
C THR A 67 10.49 13.31 -13.58
N CYS A 68 11.11 12.54 -12.69
CA CYS A 68 10.92 12.64 -11.24
C CYS A 68 12.30 12.62 -10.57
N ASN A 69 12.42 13.18 -9.37
CA ASN A 69 13.61 12.96 -8.55
C ASN A 69 13.55 11.54 -7.97
N ALA A 70 14.60 10.74 -8.17
CA ALA A 70 14.65 9.36 -7.72
C ALA A 70 14.66 9.19 -6.19
N GLU A 71 14.98 10.26 -5.46
CA GLU A 71 14.95 10.33 -4.00
C GLU A 71 13.55 10.53 -3.43
N ASP A 72 12.58 10.95 -4.25
CA ASP A 72 11.21 11.16 -3.81
C ASP A 72 10.50 9.81 -3.54
N ASP A 73 9.62 9.78 -2.53
CA ASP A 73 8.93 8.55 -2.13
C ASP A 73 8.09 7.96 -3.28
N GLY A 74 8.50 6.78 -3.74
CA GLY A 74 7.82 6.04 -4.81
C GLY A 74 8.47 6.21 -6.17
N ALA A 75 9.33 7.21 -6.38
CA ALA A 75 9.92 7.50 -7.67
C ALA A 75 11.03 6.52 -8.08
N SER A 76 11.65 5.82 -7.13
CA SER A 76 12.72 4.87 -7.43
C SER A 76 12.24 3.60 -8.16
N LYS A 77 13.17 2.93 -8.85
CA LYS A 77 12.92 1.63 -9.50
C LYS A 77 12.43 0.57 -8.50
N ALA A 78 12.99 0.58 -7.29
CA ALA A 78 12.64 -0.35 -6.21
C ALA A 78 11.20 -0.14 -5.69
N GLN A 79 10.64 1.05 -5.89
CA GLN A 79 9.26 1.40 -5.55
C GLN A 79 8.34 1.43 -6.79
N GLY A 80 8.86 0.99 -7.93
CA GLY A 80 8.09 0.83 -9.16
C GLY A 80 7.80 2.13 -9.89
N PHE A 81 8.61 3.18 -9.74
CA PHE A 81 8.44 4.45 -10.45
C PHE A 81 7.00 5.01 -10.32
N ALA A 82 6.46 4.97 -9.12
CA ALA A 82 5.11 5.37 -8.76
C ALA A 82 5.18 6.40 -7.62
N LEU A 83 5.63 7.61 -7.96
CA LEU A 83 5.77 8.73 -7.02
C LEU A 83 4.47 8.96 -6.26
N LYS A 84 4.57 9.00 -4.94
CA LYS A 84 3.47 9.28 -4.04
C LYS A 84 3.42 10.76 -3.76
N LEU A 85 2.23 11.33 -3.91
CA LEU A 85 1.97 12.73 -3.65
C LEU A 85 0.80 12.84 -2.67
N ASP A 86 0.90 13.77 -1.72
CA ASP A 86 -0.18 14.18 -0.84
C ASP A 86 -1.13 15.17 -1.55
N ARG A 87 -0.63 15.91 -2.55
CA ARG A 87 -1.36 16.91 -3.31
C ARG A 87 -1.35 16.64 -4.80
N LYS A 88 -2.42 17.05 -5.46
CA LYS A 88 -2.52 17.11 -6.92
C LYS A 88 -3.20 18.42 -7.32
N ASP A 89 -2.57 19.17 -8.22
CA ASP A 89 -3.07 20.47 -8.70
C ASP A 89 -3.39 21.45 -7.55
N GLY A 90 -2.56 21.45 -6.50
CA GLY A 90 -2.73 22.26 -5.29
C GLY A 90 -3.73 21.70 -4.26
N VAL A 91 -4.52 20.68 -4.62
CA VAL A 91 -5.54 20.07 -3.74
C VAL A 91 -4.94 18.90 -2.96
N SER A 92 -5.08 18.94 -1.63
CA SER A 92 -4.67 17.83 -0.74
C SER A 92 -5.58 16.63 -0.91
N ILE A 93 -5.04 15.43 -0.73
CA ILE A 93 -5.81 14.18 -0.71
C ILE A 93 -6.76 14.09 0.48
N GLY A 94 -6.46 14.83 1.55
CA GLY A 94 -7.21 14.82 2.80
C GLY A 94 -6.73 15.88 3.77
N GLU A 95 -7.39 15.96 4.92
CA GLU A 95 -6.94 16.79 6.04
C GLU A 95 -5.64 16.22 6.63
N LEU A 96 -4.63 17.05 6.81
CA LEU A 96 -3.37 16.65 7.43
C LEU A 96 -3.54 16.61 8.95
N THR A 97 -3.08 15.52 9.57
CA THR A 97 -3.10 15.34 11.02
C THR A 97 -1.81 15.88 11.66
N ASP A 98 -1.67 15.77 12.99
CA ASP A 98 -0.43 16.18 13.65
C ASP A 98 0.76 15.24 13.34
N VAL A 99 0.50 14.13 12.63
CA VAL A 99 1.51 13.26 12.05
C VAL A 99 1.73 13.67 10.59
N TYR A 100 2.93 14.18 10.27
CA TYR A 100 3.25 14.87 9.01
C TYR A 100 2.98 14.10 7.70
N TRP A 101 2.93 12.76 7.76
CA TRP A 101 2.67 11.92 6.57
C TRP A 101 1.21 11.46 6.48
N GLN A 102 0.42 11.68 7.52
CA GLN A 102 -0.91 11.11 7.66
C GLN A 102 -1.99 12.10 7.27
N HIS A 103 -2.72 11.77 6.20
CA HIS A 103 -3.86 12.52 5.71
C HIS A 103 -5.15 11.71 5.88
N ILE A 104 -6.19 12.34 6.44
CA ILE A 104 -7.51 11.73 6.65
C ILE A 104 -8.22 11.62 5.29
N HIS A 105 -8.42 10.39 4.82
CA HIS A 105 -9.10 10.12 3.54
C HIS A 105 -9.92 8.80 3.59
N PRO A 106 -11.11 8.81 4.24
CA PRO A 106 -11.94 7.62 4.45
C PRO A 106 -12.40 6.94 3.14
N GLU A 107 -12.65 7.71 2.09
CA GLU A 107 -13.04 7.19 0.77
C GLU A 107 -11.92 6.35 0.16
N GLY A 108 -10.66 6.72 0.41
CA GLY A 108 -9.49 5.95 0.03
C GLY A 108 -9.47 4.58 0.71
N PHE A 109 -9.82 4.53 1.99
CA PHE A 109 -9.89 3.29 2.74
C PHE A 109 -10.97 2.35 2.17
N GLN A 110 -12.18 2.88 1.95
CA GLN A 110 -13.28 2.11 1.34
C GLN A 110 -12.91 1.55 -0.05
N LYS A 111 -12.26 2.37 -0.89
CA LYS A 111 -11.78 1.95 -2.21
C LYS A 111 -10.72 0.86 -2.12
N MET A 112 -9.82 0.94 -1.12
CA MET A 112 -8.79 -0.05 -0.87
C MET A 112 -9.41 -1.39 -0.43
N LEU A 113 -10.36 -1.39 0.52
CA LEU A 113 -11.06 -2.60 0.95
C LEU A 113 -11.83 -3.26 -0.21
N SER A 114 -12.52 -2.45 -1.03
CA SER A 114 -13.22 -2.94 -2.22
C SER A 114 -12.28 -3.57 -3.23
N TYR A 115 -11.10 -2.97 -3.42
CA TYR A 115 -10.07 -3.53 -4.29
C TYR A 115 -9.55 -4.87 -3.78
N LEU A 116 -9.22 -5.00 -2.49
CA LEU A 116 -8.72 -6.25 -1.93
C LEU A 116 -9.78 -7.35 -1.95
N LYS A 117 -11.02 -7.01 -1.60
CA LYS A 117 -12.18 -7.90 -1.73
C LYS A 117 -12.28 -8.49 -3.13
N ASN A 118 -12.27 -7.64 -4.16
CA ASN A 118 -12.43 -8.08 -5.54
C ASN A 118 -11.21 -8.85 -6.05
N ARG A 119 -9.99 -8.40 -5.72
CA ARG A 119 -8.75 -9.02 -6.18
C ARG A 119 -8.50 -10.38 -5.54
N TYR A 120 -8.80 -10.53 -4.26
CA TYR A 120 -8.45 -11.70 -3.45
C TYR A 120 -9.67 -12.52 -3.06
N ARG A 121 -10.68 -12.54 -3.94
CA ARG A 121 -11.87 -13.41 -3.85
C ARG A 121 -12.58 -13.34 -2.50
N ASN A 122 -12.57 -12.17 -1.88
CA ASN A 122 -13.21 -11.91 -0.60
C ASN A 122 -12.76 -12.88 0.52
N ILE A 123 -11.47 -13.24 0.56
CA ILE A 123 -10.86 -13.86 1.75
C ILE A 123 -11.20 -13.01 2.98
N PRO A 124 -11.51 -13.62 4.14
CA PRO A 124 -11.82 -12.87 5.36
C PRO A 124 -10.76 -11.80 5.64
N MET A 125 -11.20 -10.58 5.93
CA MET A 125 -10.33 -9.44 6.17
C MET A 125 -10.67 -8.81 7.52
N PHE A 126 -9.64 -8.46 8.28
CA PHE A 126 -9.77 -7.73 9.54
C PHE A 126 -8.99 -6.43 9.44
N ILE A 127 -9.61 -5.34 9.90
CA ILE A 127 -8.89 -4.08 10.09
C ILE A 127 -8.10 -4.26 11.38
N THR A 128 -6.79 -4.44 11.23
CA THR A 128 -5.87 -4.65 12.36
C THR A 128 -5.32 -3.33 12.87
N GLU A 129 -5.24 -2.31 12.01
CA GLU A 129 -4.87 -0.95 12.42
C GLU A 129 -5.60 0.10 11.57
N ASN A 130 -6.23 1.07 12.26
CA ASN A 130 -6.77 2.29 11.68
C ASN A 130 -6.91 3.34 12.79
N GLY A 131 -6.42 4.55 12.55
CA GLY A 131 -6.46 5.65 13.51
C GLY A 131 -5.71 6.85 12.98
N PHE A 132 -5.61 7.91 13.77
CA PHE A 132 -4.78 9.07 13.46
C PHE A 132 -4.08 9.62 14.69
N GLY A 133 -2.98 10.33 14.46
CA GLY A 133 -2.26 11.03 15.51
C GLY A 133 -2.81 12.44 15.73
N ASP A 134 -3.07 12.76 16.99
CA ASP A 134 -3.44 14.09 17.47
C ASP A 134 -2.49 14.42 18.63
N LEU A 135 -1.83 15.57 18.58
CA LEU A 135 -0.96 16.02 19.64
C LEU A 135 -1.83 16.48 20.81
N GLN A 136 -1.53 16.00 22.01
CA GLN A 136 -2.15 16.54 23.21
C GLN A 136 -1.84 18.03 23.33
N LYS A 137 -2.88 18.84 23.17
CA LYS A 137 -2.86 20.28 23.44
C LYS A 137 -3.15 20.51 24.92
N PRO A 138 -2.70 21.63 25.51
CA PRO A 138 -2.96 21.95 26.92
C PRO A 138 -4.45 21.90 27.31
N GLU A 139 -5.34 22.09 26.33
CA GLU A 139 -6.78 22.08 26.51
C GLU A 139 -7.42 20.67 26.40
N THR A 140 -6.64 19.64 26.05
CA THR A 140 -7.16 18.27 25.85
C THR A 140 -7.65 17.71 27.18
N THR A 141 -8.94 17.42 27.25
CA THR A 141 -9.58 16.86 28.44
C THR A 141 -9.46 15.34 28.47
N VAL A 142 -9.54 14.74 29.67
CA VAL A 142 -9.52 13.27 29.84
C VAL A 142 -10.67 12.57 29.08
N LYS A 143 -11.74 13.28 28.73
CA LYS A 143 -12.85 12.74 27.91
C LYS A 143 -12.53 12.65 26.42
N GLU A 144 -11.52 13.37 25.95
CA GLU A 144 -11.05 13.38 24.57
C GLU A 144 -9.91 12.37 24.34
N LEU A 145 -9.45 11.71 25.42
CA LEU A 145 -8.54 10.56 25.42
C LEU A 145 -9.32 9.25 25.49
#